data_AF-A0A498QJT2-F1
#
_entry.id   AF-A0A498QJT2-F1
#
_cell.length_a   1.000
_cell.length_b   1.000
_cell.length_c   1.000
_cell.angle_alpha   90.00
_cell.angle_beta   90.00
_cell.angle_gamma   90.00
#
_symmetry.space_group_name_H-M   'P 1'
#
loop_
_entity.id
_entity.type
_entity.pdbx_description
1 polymer ?
#
loop_
_entity_poly.entity_id
_entity_poly.type
_entity_poly.pdbx_seq_one_letter_code
_entity_poly.pdbx_strand_id
1 'polypeptide(L)'
;MSPMNDPAAVACPRCGAFLPADFGPRRGRRRIWCSDRCRRDAHAERVAAARTHQPIRVVEVPRTAPPLIRPVVITLPRDDLTPAEVAARVLASPTAMGYVLDSLTRQAREKTLDKKVRNAALSLAKTLLPGQRRY
;
A
#
# COMPACT_ATOMS: atom_id res chain seq x y z
N MET A 1 -43.06 -0.39 0.30
CA MET A 1 -41.61 -0.41 0.05
C MET A 1 -40.95 0.61 0.95
N SER A 2 -40.53 0.17 2.13
CA SER A 2 -39.85 1.00 3.13
C SER A 2 -38.37 1.10 2.76
N PRO A 3 -37.77 2.29 2.66
CA PRO A 3 -36.33 2.38 2.46
C PRO A 3 -35.64 1.98 3.76
N MET A 4 -34.76 1.00 3.63
CA MET A 4 -33.82 0.55 4.64
C MET A 4 -33.11 1.76 5.28
N ASN A 5 -33.01 1.71 6.60
CA ASN A 5 -32.06 2.49 7.39
C ASN A 5 -30.66 2.37 6.78
N ASP A 6 -30.19 3.41 6.09
CA ASP A 6 -28.77 3.63 5.84
C ASP A 6 -28.17 4.29 7.10
N PRO A 7 -27.33 3.60 7.89
CA PRO A 7 -26.81 4.12 9.16
C PRO A 7 -25.74 5.23 9.00
N ALA A 8 -25.69 5.93 7.87
CA ALA A 8 -24.67 6.94 7.57
C ALA A 8 -25.21 8.22 6.92
N ALA A 9 -26.51 8.50 7.02
CA ALA A 9 -27.07 9.78 6.57
C ALA A 9 -26.64 10.91 7.53
N VAL A 10 -25.49 11.53 7.25
CA VAL A 10 -24.97 12.65 8.05
C VAL A 10 -25.85 13.88 7.79
N ALA A 11 -26.30 14.54 8.86
CA ALA A 11 -27.09 15.77 8.78
C ALA A 11 -26.19 17.02 8.88
N CYS A 12 -26.62 18.11 8.25
CA CYS A 12 -25.98 19.42 8.35
C CYS A 12 -26.13 19.97 9.78
N PRO A 13 -25.04 20.36 10.47
CA PRO A 13 -25.11 20.82 11.86
C PRO A 13 -25.79 22.19 12.02
N ARG A 14 -26.00 22.94 10.92
CA ARG A 14 -26.71 24.24 10.95
C ARG A 14 -28.22 24.10 10.76
N CYS A 15 -28.64 23.38 9.74
CA CYS A 15 -30.05 23.35 9.32
C CYS A 15 -30.71 21.97 9.42
N GLY A 16 -29.99 20.95 9.85
CA GLY A 16 -30.51 19.58 9.97
C GLY A 16 -30.75 18.85 8.64
N ALA A 17 -30.63 19.52 7.50
CA ALA A 17 -30.80 18.90 6.18
C ALA A 17 -29.75 17.80 5.95
N PHE A 18 -30.17 16.68 5.36
CA PHE A 18 -29.27 15.59 5.01
C PHE A 18 -28.20 16.06 4.01
N LEU A 19 -26.96 15.62 4.25
CA LEU A 19 -25.89 15.80 3.28
C LEU A 19 -26.19 14.95 2.04
N PRO A 20 -25.94 15.47 0.82
CA PRO A 20 -26.12 14.67 -0.38
C PRO A 20 -25.22 13.44 -0.32
N ALA A 21 -25.78 12.28 -0.66
CA ALA A 21 -25.06 11.02 -0.66
C ALA A 21 -23.82 11.13 -1.56
N ASP A 22 -22.65 10.85 -0.99
CA ASP A 22 -21.43 10.71 -1.78
C ASP A 22 -21.53 9.40 -2.57
N PHE A 23 -21.83 9.49 -3.87
CA PHE A 23 -21.80 8.33 -4.76
C PHE A 23 -20.35 7.93 -5.03
N GLY A 24 -19.83 7.01 -4.22
CA GLY A 24 -18.55 6.32 -4.47
C GLY A 24 -17.44 6.58 -3.44
N PRO A 25 -16.34 5.80 -3.51
CA PRO A 25 -15.20 5.93 -2.59
C PRO A 25 -14.45 7.25 -2.83
N ARG A 26 -14.72 8.25 -1.99
CA ARG A 26 -14.11 9.58 -2.12
C ARG A 26 -12.74 9.63 -1.43
N ARG A 27 -11.70 10.06 -2.15
CA ARG A 27 -10.43 10.50 -1.55
C ARG A 27 -10.60 11.94 -1.05
N GLY A 28 -10.25 12.20 0.21
CA GLY A 28 -10.25 13.55 0.79
C GLY A 28 -11.19 13.75 1.98
N ARG A 29 -11.31 15.01 2.45
CA ARG A 29 -12.10 15.37 3.64
C ARG A 29 -13.60 15.26 3.37
N ARG A 30 -14.32 14.55 4.25
CA ARG A 30 -15.79 14.44 4.20
C ARG A 30 -16.47 15.81 4.24
N ARG A 31 -17.58 15.94 3.50
CA ARG A 31 -18.42 17.14 3.49
C ARG A 31 -19.22 17.21 4.79
N ILE A 32 -19.21 18.39 5.43
CA ILE A 32 -19.92 18.64 6.71
C ILE A 32 -21.17 19.53 6.50
N TRP A 33 -21.19 20.34 5.45
CA TRP A 33 -22.26 21.30 5.17
C TRP A 33 -23.09 20.88 3.96
N CYS A 34 -24.42 21.00 4.05
CA CYS A 34 -25.30 20.73 2.91
C CYS A 34 -25.08 21.72 1.74
N SER A 35 -24.60 22.93 2.02
CA SER A 35 -24.34 23.99 1.05
C SER A 35 -23.22 24.95 1.51
N ASP A 36 -22.63 25.66 0.56
CA ASP A 36 -21.67 26.73 0.86
C ASP A 36 -22.31 27.89 1.64
N ARG A 37 -23.61 28.13 1.45
CA ARG A 37 -24.37 29.11 2.25
C ARG A 37 -24.36 28.74 3.73
N CYS A 38 -24.75 27.51 4.07
CA CYS A 38 -24.71 27.03 5.45
C CYS A 38 -23.29 27.10 6.05
N ARG A 39 -22.25 26.82 5.25
CA ARG A 39 -20.85 26.98 5.68
C ARG A 39 -20.50 28.43 6.02
N ARG A 40 -20.83 29.37 5.13
CA ARG A 40 -20.50 30.79 5.30
C ARG A 40 -21.27 31.40 6.48
N ASP A 41 -22.56 31.12 6.58
CA ASP A 41 -23.39 31.67 7.64
C ASP A 41 -22.93 31.15 9.02
N ALA A 42 -22.55 29.87 9.12
CA ALA A 42 -22.00 29.31 10.35
C ALA A 42 -20.61 29.83 10.69
N HIS A 43 -19.86 30.31 9.69
CA HIS A 43 -18.60 31.01 9.92
C HIS A 43 -18.86 32.44 10.41
N ALA A 44 -19.78 33.17 9.77
CA ALA A 44 -20.15 34.53 10.16
C ALA A 44 -20.68 34.58 11.60
N GLU A 45 -21.51 33.63 12.00
CA GLU A 45 -22.03 33.50 13.36
C GLU A 45 -20.92 33.27 14.38
N ARG A 46 -19.95 32.39 14.08
CA ARG A 46 -18.76 32.18 14.93
C ARG A 46 -17.90 33.45 15.05
N VAL A 47 -17.71 34.17 13.96
CA VAL A 47 -16.93 35.42 13.95
C VAL A 47 -17.67 36.52 14.72
N ALA A 48 -18.98 36.64 14.56
CA ALA A 48 -19.80 37.59 15.30
C ALA A 48 -19.73 37.32 16.81
N ALA A 49 -19.96 36.07 17.22
CA ALA A 49 -19.87 35.64 18.60
C ALA A 49 -18.50 35.89 19.24
N ALA A 50 -17.42 35.62 18.50
CA ALA A 50 -16.06 35.92 18.96
C ALA A 50 -15.81 37.43 19.17
N ARG A 51 -16.45 38.29 18.35
CA ARG A 51 -16.32 39.76 18.46
C ARG A 51 -17.22 40.34 19.55
N THR A 52 -18.43 39.81 19.72
CA THR A 52 -19.44 40.33 20.65
C THR A 52 -19.46 39.61 21.99
N HIS A 53 -18.56 38.64 22.20
CA HIS A 53 -18.52 37.75 23.38
C HIS A 53 -19.87 37.06 23.66
N GLN A 54 -20.66 36.83 22.61
CA GLN A 54 -21.94 36.12 22.73
C GLN A 54 -21.73 34.60 22.70
N PRO A 55 -22.44 33.85 23.55
CA PRO A 55 -22.32 32.40 23.58
C PRO A 55 -22.94 31.78 22.31
N ILE A 56 -22.23 30.83 21.71
CA ILE A 56 -22.70 30.03 20.56
C ILE A 56 -22.83 28.56 20.92
N ARG A 57 -23.78 27.88 20.30
CA ARG A 57 -23.96 26.43 20.44
C ARG A 57 -22.91 25.69 19.61
N VAL A 58 -22.03 24.96 20.28
CA VAL A 58 -21.08 24.05 19.64
C VAL A 58 -21.73 22.67 19.51
N VAL A 59 -21.76 22.14 18.28
CA VAL A 59 -22.21 20.77 18.01
C VAL A 59 -20.98 19.94 17.66
N GLU A 60 -20.63 18.97 18.50
CA GLU A 60 -19.57 18.01 18.22
C GLU A 60 -20.01 17.03 17.13
N VAL A 61 -19.24 16.95 16.05
CA VAL A 61 -19.47 15.99 14.97
C VAL A 61 -18.52 14.81 15.20
N PRO A 62 -19.03 13.63 15.60
CA PRO A 62 -18.17 12.48 15.88
C PRO A 62 -17.40 12.06 14.64
N ARG A 63 -16.08 12.01 14.77
CA ARG A 63 -15.22 11.42 13.74
C ARG A 63 -15.32 9.92 13.88
N THR A 64 -15.89 9.25 12.89
CA THR A 64 -15.73 7.80 12.77
C THR A 64 -14.24 7.53 12.64
N ALA A 65 -13.64 6.89 13.64
CA ALA A 65 -12.24 6.49 13.58
C ALA A 65 -12.04 5.66 12.30
N PRO A 66 -10.94 5.84 11.56
CA PRO A 66 -10.65 4.97 10.44
C PRO A 66 -10.67 3.52 10.94
N PRO A 67 -11.26 2.57 10.19
CA PRO A 67 -11.23 1.18 10.59
C PRO A 67 -9.77 0.79 10.80
N LEU A 68 -9.47 0.22 11.97
CA LEU A 68 -8.18 -0.38 12.22
C LEU A 68 -7.99 -1.48 11.18
N ILE A 69 -7.24 -1.18 10.12
CA ILE A 69 -6.82 -2.18 9.14
C ILE A 69 -5.86 -3.09 9.90
N ARG A 70 -6.36 -4.22 10.40
CA ARG A 70 -5.49 -5.26 10.94
C ARG A 70 -4.66 -5.78 9.76
N PRO A 71 -3.33 -5.68 9.81
CA PRO A 71 -2.51 -6.29 8.78
C PRO A 71 -2.80 -7.79 8.79
N VAL A 72 -3.24 -8.32 7.66
CA VAL A 72 -3.30 -9.76 7.45
C VAL A 72 -1.85 -10.22 7.38
N VAL A 73 -1.34 -10.75 8.48
CA VAL A 73 -0.03 -11.39 8.51
C VAL A 73 -0.19 -12.73 7.80
N ILE A 74 0.11 -12.76 6.51
CA ILE A 74 0.24 -14.01 5.76
C ILE A 74 1.57 -14.61 6.19
N THR A 75 1.52 -15.57 7.11
CA THR A 75 2.65 -16.48 7.34
C THR A 75 2.78 -17.35 6.09
N LEU A 76 3.68 -16.96 5.18
CA LEU A 76 4.10 -17.90 4.14
C LEU A 76 4.68 -19.13 4.85
N PRO A 77 4.28 -20.35 4.46
CA PRO A 77 4.98 -21.55 4.91
C PRO A 77 6.46 -21.35 4.59
N ARG A 78 7.31 -21.37 5.62
CA ARG A 78 8.72 -21.64 5.38
C ARG A 78 8.73 -23.10 4.97
N ASP A 79 8.70 -23.36 3.67
CA ASP A 79 9.08 -24.68 3.19
C ASP A 79 10.52 -24.86 3.71
N ASP A 80 10.72 -25.74 4.68
CA ASP A 80 12.02 -26.10 5.22
C ASP A 80 12.77 -26.92 4.15
N LEU A 81 13.02 -26.30 3.01
CA LEU A 81 13.68 -26.92 1.88
C LEU A 81 15.15 -27.09 2.23
N THR A 82 15.61 -28.30 2.07
CA THR A 82 17.04 -28.56 2.07
C THR A 82 17.70 -27.78 0.92
N PRO A 83 18.97 -27.37 1.05
CA PRO A 83 19.68 -26.69 -0.04
C PRO A 83 19.66 -27.46 -1.38
N ALA A 84 19.62 -28.80 -1.31
CA ALA A 84 19.53 -29.65 -2.49
C ALA A 84 18.18 -29.51 -3.21
N GLU A 85 17.07 -29.46 -2.47
CA GLU A 85 15.73 -29.27 -3.04
C GLU A 85 15.56 -27.87 -3.65
N VAL A 86 16.16 -26.84 -3.01
CA VAL A 86 16.20 -25.49 -3.57
C VAL A 86 16.95 -25.49 -4.90
N ALA A 87 18.12 -26.12 -4.96
CA ALA A 87 18.91 -26.24 -6.18
C ALA A 87 18.12 -26.97 -7.29
N ALA A 88 17.43 -28.06 -6.95
CA ALA A 88 16.60 -28.80 -7.90
C ALA A 88 15.45 -27.96 -8.45
N ARG A 89 14.75 -27.19 -7.60
CA ARG A 89 13.68 -26.27 -8.03
C ARG A 89 14.20 -25.18 -8.97
N VAL A 90 15.37 -24.60 -8.67
CA VAL A 90 16.00 -23.58 -9.51
C VAL A 90 16.42 -24.17 -10.86
N LEU A 91 17.03 -25.36 -10.86
CA LEU A 91 17.41 -26.07 -12.09
C LEU A 91 16.21 -26.43 -12.97
N ALA A 92 15.04 -26.72 -12.37
CA ALA A 92 13.81 -27.02 -13.08
C ALA A 92 13.12 -25.78 -13.69
N SER A 93 13.50 -24.56 -13.31
CA SER A 93 12.88 -23.32 -13.78
C SER A 93 13.86 -22.47 -14.59
N PRO A 94 13.69 -22.36 -15.92
CA PRO A 94 14.55 -21.54 -16.78
C PRO A 94 14.61 -20.08 -16.33
N THR A 95 13.47 -19.53 -15.89
CA THR A 95 13.37 -18.15 -15.40
C THR A 95 14.18 -17.95 -14.12
N ALA A 96 14.08 -18.89 -13.17
CA ALA A 96 14.86 -18.82 -11.93
C ALA A 96 16.37 -18.95 -12.21
N MET A 97 16.74 -19.84 -13.14
CA MET A 97 18.13 -19.99 -13.57
C MET A 97 18.67 -18.69 -14.21
N GLY A 98 17.88 -18.02 -15.05
CA GLY A 98 18.24 -16.72 -15.62
C GLY A 98 18.58 -15.69 -14.55
N TYR A 99 17.73 -15.55 -13.52
CA TYR A 99 17.99 -14.63 -12.41
C TYR A 99 19.27 -14.98 -11.62
N VAL A 100 19.55 -16.27 -11.42
CA VAL A 100 20.79 -16.70 -10.76
C VAL A 100 22.00 -16.34 -11.60
N LEU A 101 21.98 -16.62 -12.91
CA LEU A 101 23.09 -16.29 -13.81
C LEU A 101 23.36 -14.77 -13.90
N ASP A 102 22.31 -13.95 -13.92
CA ASP A 102 22.44 -12.49 -13.90
C ASP A 102 23.08 -11.99 -12.59
N SER A 103 22.64 -12.54 -11.46
CA SER A 103 23.18 -12.17 -10.15
C SER A 103 24.66 -12.58 -10.02
N LEU A 104 25.03 -13.79 -10.48
CA LEU A 104 26.42 -14.24 -10.51
C LEU A 104 27.27 -13.39 -11.44
N THR A 105 26.72 -12.98 -12.60
CA THR A 105 27.39 -12.07 -13.54
C THR A 105 27.68 -10.72 -12.91
N ARG A 106 26.73 -10.16 -12.16
CA ARG A 106 26.93 -8.91 -11.40
C ARG A 106 28.04 -9.06 -10.36
N GLN A 107 28.00 -10.12 -9.55
CA GLN A 107 29.04 -10.39 -8.55
C GLN A 107 30.44 -10.57 -9.19
N ALA A 108 30.51 -11.21 -10.35
CA ALA A 108 31.75 -11.35 -11.10
C ALA A 108 32.31 -9.99 -11.55
N ARG A 109 31.45 -9.08 -12.05
CA ARG A 109 31.83 -7.71 -12.43
C ARG A 109 32.34 -6.91 -11.23
N GLU A 110 31.74 -7.11 -10.06
CA GLU A 110 32.13 -6.47 -8.81
C GLU A 110 33.33 -7.14 -8.12
N LYS A 111 33.85 -8.24 -8.68
CA LYS A 111 34.93 -9.07 -8.08
C LYS A 111 34.60 -9.61 -6.69
N THR A 112 33.32 -9.75 -6.37
CA THR A 112 32.80 -10.27 -5.09
C THR A 112 32.41 -11.75 -5.17
N LEU A 113 32.60 -12.37 -6.35
CA LEU A 113 32.24 -13.77 -6.58
C LEU A 113 33.12 -14.73 -5.77
N ASP A 114 32.48 -15.65 -5.04
CA ASP A 114 33.16 -16.68 -4.27
C ASP A 114 34.07 -17.56 -5.15
N LYS A 115 35.22 -17.97 -4.61
CA LYS A 115 36.24 -18.74 -5.35
C LYS A 115 35.72 -20.10 -5.83
N LYS A 116 34.89 -20.79 -5.03
CA LYS A 116 34.33 -22.10 -5.42
C LYS A 116 33.35 -21.92 -6.57
N VAL A 117 32.48 -20.90 -6.48
CA VAL A 117 31.52 -20.58 -7.53
C VAL A 117 32.23 -20.17 -8.82
N ARG A 118 33.28 -19.34 -8.73
CA ARG A 118 34.11 -18.96 -9.87
C ARG A 118 34.74 -20.17 -10.57
N ASN A 119 35.30 -21.11 -9.81
CA ASN A 119 35.89 -22.33 -10.39
C ASN A 119 34.83 -23.21 -11.10
N ALA A 120 33.65 -23.33 -10.51
CA ALA A 120 32.53 -24.05 -11.12
C ALA A 120 32.06 -23.36 -12.42
N ALA A 121 31.95 -22.04 -12.42
CA ALA A 121 31.61 -21.26 -13.61
C ALA A 121 32.65 -21.41 -14.74
N LEU A 122 33.95 -21.44 -14.41
CA LEU A 122 35.01 -21.72 -15.39
C LEU A 122 34.91 -23.13 -15.97
N SER A 123 34.57 -24.13 -15.15
CA SER A 123 34.32 -25.50 -15.62
C SER A 123 33.16 -25.53 -16.61
N LEU A 124 32.05 -24.87 -16.27
CA LEU A 124 30.89 -24.73 -17.15
C LEU A 124 31.25 -24.01 -18.46
N ALA A 125 31.99 -22.90 -18.38
CA ALA A 125 32.40 -22.13 -19.55
C ALA A 125 33.27 -22.96 -20.51
N LYS A 126 34.19 -23.78 -19.99
CA LYS A 126 35.00 -24.70 -20.81
C LYS A 126 34.14 -25.71 -21.57
N THR A 127 33.08 -26.21 -20.95
CA THR A 127 32.15 -27.15 -21.59
C THR A 127 31.28 -26.47 -22.65
N LEU A 128 30.82 -25.24 -22.39
CA LEU A 128 29.97 -24.49 -23.31
C LEU A 128 30.74 -23.87 -24.49
N LEU A 129 32.02 -23.56 -24.29
CA LEU A 129 32.89 -22.93 -25.29
C LEU A 129 34.10 -23.83 -25.61
N PRO A 130 33.90 -25.02 -26.20
CA PRO A 130 35.00 -25.90 -26.54
C PRO A 130 35.88 -25.21 -27.60
N GLY A 131 37.09 -24.80 -27.19
CA GLY A 131 38.09 -24.24 -28.09
C GLY A 131 38.51 -22.78 -27.83
N GLN A 132 37.89 -22.06 -26.90
CA GLN A 132 38.42 -20.76 -26.48
C GLN A 132 39.62 -20.96 -25.53
N ARG A 133 40.81 -20.95 -26.12
CA ARG A 133 42.10 -20.87 -25.42
C ARG A 133 42.11 -19.66 -24.48
N ARG A 134 42.28 -19.94 -23.18
CA ARG A 134 42.94 -19.11 -22.15
C ARG A 134 42.48 -17.63 -22.08
N TYR A 135 41.63 -17.33 -21.08
CA TYR A 135 41.64 -16.05 -20.37
C TYR A 135 42.25 -16.25 -19.00
#